data_AF-S6BJA5-F1
#
_entry.id   AF-S6BJA5-F1
#
_cell.length_a   1.000
_cell.length_b   1.000
_cell.length_c   1.000
_cell.angle_alpha   90.00
_cell.angle_beta   90.00
_cell.angle_gamma   90.00
#
_symmetry.space_group_name_H-M   'P 1'
#
loop_
_entity.id
_entity.type
_entity.pdbx_description
1 polymer ?
#
loop_
_entity_poly.entity_id
_entity_poly.type
_entity_poly.pdbx_seq_one_letter_code
_entity_poly.pdbx_strand_id
1 'polypeptide(L)'
;MLSSHKWEIGVSAGGYYPSLTQEFWGNDISLAYEDDHLGMQFYAFSYHIDELDDPEHVACRLFSLQLLLNGALRVAWNENFPVPVKFTHFALCEGGRQYSVHASNIENNPFSQNADIDRFEHSSTPAKGRLSSHILNLCKKDEVLRSLIFQVGLISLNSSLETIMTWGTLYKIYDSVRYHSKKNAYDFSKMGDPNRINQFTAACNSSLLLGVFACHGDMGWGQPAAAITDINEATSLIIDLAQKFCVAYINAQHP
;
A
#
# COMPACT_ATOMS: atom_id res chain seq x y z
N MET A 1 10.16 27.13 -4.91
CA MET A 1 9.51 26.54 -6.09
C MET A 1 10.25 25.23 -6.33
N LEU A 2 9.53 24.12 -6.39
CA LEU A 2 10.15 22.84 -6.72
C LEU A 2 10.65 22.88 -8.17
N SER A 3 11.76 22.19 -8.45
CA SER A 3 12.25 22.02 -9.81
C SER A 3 11.22 21.26 -10.65
N SER A 4 11.30 21.33 -11.97
CA SER A 4 10.54 20.41 -12.83
C SER A 4 10.93 18.96 -12.51
N HIS A 5 9.99 18.03 -12.66
CA HIS A 5 10.27 16.61 -12.54
C HIS A 5 11.31 16.16 -13.58
N LYS A 6 12.24 15.32 -13.15
CA LYS A 6 13.25 14.71 -14.01
C LYS A 6 12.68 13.49 -14.71
N TRP A 7 11.90 12.69 -13.98
CA TRP A 7 11.39 11.41 -14.42
C TRP A 7 9.87 11.42 -14.61
N GLU A 8 9.42 10.87 -15.73
CA GLU A 8 8.02 10.50 -15.97
C GLU A 8 7.86 8.99 -15.74
N ILE A 9 6.78 8.60 -15.05
CA ILE A 9 6.49 7.21 -14.70
C ILE A 9 5.25 6.78 -15.49
N GLY A 10 5.36 5.73 -16.30
CA GLY A 10 4.23 5.12 -16.98
C GLY A 10 3.44 4.19 -16.05
N VAL A 11 2.12 4.34 -16.02
CA VAL A 11 1.24 3.67 -15.06
C VAL A 11 0.26 2.73 -15.76
N SER A 12 -0.01 1.58 -15.14
CA SER A 12 -1.12 0.69 -15.45
C SER A 12 -2.04 0.62 -14.22
N ALA A 13 -3.33 0.90 -14.41
CA ALA A 13 -4.32 0.93 -13.34
C ALA A 13 -5.72 0.65 -13.90
N GLY A 14 -6.70 0.50 -13.02
CA GLY A 14 -8.11 0.37 -13.44
C GLY A 14 -8.71 1.69 -13.92
N GLY A 15 -9.94 1.64 -14.45
CA GLY A 15 -10.67 2.83 -14.94
C GLY A 15 -11.00 3.88 -13.86
N TYR A 16 -10.69 3.61 -12.59
CA TYR A 16 -10.80 4.58 -11.49
C TYR A 16 -9.64 5.59 -11.46
N TYR A 17 -8.57 5.37 -12.22
CA TYR A 17 -7.36 6.19 -12.15
C TYR A 17 -7.58 7.69 -12.48
N PRO A 18 -8.40 8.07 -13.48
CA PRO A 18 -8.73 9.48 -13.72
C PRO A 18 -9.39 10.18 -12.53
N SER A 19 -10.27 9.51 -11.80
CA SER A 19 -10.86 10.07 -10.58
C SER A 19 -9.81 10.18 -9.47
N LEU A 20 -8.93 9.18 -9.37
CA LEU A 20 -7.85 9.17 -8.40
C LEU A 20 -6.89 10.37 -8.58
N THR A 21 -6.63 10.84 -9.81
CA THR A 21 -5.77 12.02 -10.01
C THR A 21 -6.33 13.31 -9.41
N GLN A 22 -7.65 13.38 -9.20
CA GLN A 22 -8.33 14.52 -8.59
C GLN A 22 -8.47 14.37 -7.07
N GLU A 23 -8.45 13.13 -6.58
CA GLU A 23 -8.69 12.77 -5.18
C GLU A 23 -7.42 12.46 -4.39
N PHE A 24 -6.28 12.25 -5.06
CA PHE A 24 -4.99 12.04 -4.43
C PHE A 24 -4.22 13.36 -4.36
N TRP A 25 -4.16 13.93 -3.18
CA TRP A 25 -3.54 15.22 -2.88
C TRP A 25 -2.13 15.08 -2.29
N GLY A 26 -1.43 16.20 -2.16
CA GLY A 26 -0.04 16.27 -1.70
C GLY A 26 0.99 16.26 -2.83
N ASN A 27 2.27 16.30 -2.45
CA ASN A 27 3.40 16.42 -3.38
C ASN A 27 4.24 15.14 -3.50
N ASP A 28 3.93 14.11 -2.70
CA ASP A 28 4.77 12.91 -2.58
C ASP A 28 4.71 12.07 -3.86
N ILE A 29 3.50 11.90 -4.42
CA ILE A 29 3.26 11.28 -5.72
C ILE A 29 2.17 12.09 -6.43
N SER A 30 2.49 12.65 -7.59
CA SER A 30 1.53 13.31 -8.46
C SER A 30 1.04 12.31 -9.50
N LEU A 31 -0.27 12.21 -9.68
CA LEU A 31 -0.90 11.30 -10.62
C LEU A 31 -1.51 12.11 -11.77
N ALA A 32 -1.33 11.67 -13.00
CA ALA A 32 -1.80 12.37 -14.19
C ALA A 32 -2.31 11.36 -15.23
N TYR A 33 -3.20 11.81 -16.09
CA TYR A 33 -3.65 11.03 -17.23
C TYR A 33 -3.82 11.93 -18.45
N GLU A 34 -3.67 11.34 -19.62
CA GLU A 34 -4.05 11.95 -20.89
C GLU A 34 -5.14 11.08 -21.53
N ASP A 35 -6.13 11.73 -22.14
CA ASP A 35 -7.20 11.09 -22.88
C ASP A 35 -7.26 11.72 -24.26
N ASP A 36 -6.71 11.00 -25.24
CA ASP A 36 -6.56 11.48 -26.60
C ASP A 36 -7.11 10.46 -27.61
N HIS A 37 -6.90 10.74 -28.89
CA HIS A 37 -7.33 9.86 -29.98
C HIS A 37 -6.71 8.45 -29.96
N LEU A 38 -5.59 8.23 -29.26
CA LEU A 38 -4.93 6.93 -29.09
C LEU A 38 -5.46 6.18 -27.85
N GLY A 39 -6.24 6.85 -27.02
CA GLY A 39 -6.88 6.32 -25.83
C GLY A 39 -6.33 6.94 -24.55
N MET A 40 -6.65 6.30 -23.44
CA MET A 40 -6.32 6.80 -22.12
C MET A 40 -4.94 6.30 -21.68
N GLN A 41 -4.03 7.23 -21.38
CA GLN A 41 -2.68 6.95 -20.91
C GLN A 41 -2.51 7.48 -19.48
N PHE A 42 -1.86 6.70 -18.62
CA PHE A 42 -1.70 7.02 -17.21
C PHE A 42 -0.23 7.27 -16.87
N TYR A 43 0.00 8.32 -16.11
CA TYR A 43 1.32 8.77 -15.70
C TYR A 43 1.36 9.08 -14.20
N ALA A 44 2.56 9.05 -13.65
CA ALA A 44 2.85 9.55 -12.31
C ALA A 44 4.19 10.27 -12.28
N PHE A 45 4.39 11.08 -11.25
CA PHE A 45 5.62 11.81 -10.98
C PHE A 45 5.90 11.81 -9.47
N SER A 46 7.17 11.90 -9.08
CA SER A 46 7.55 12.04 -7.67
C SER A 46 8.89 12.74 -7.51
N TYR A 47 8.93 13.77 -6.66
CA TYR A 47 10.18 14.45 -6.32
C TYR A 47 11.17 13.54 -5.57
N HIS A 48 10.70 12.43 -4.98
CA HIS A 48 11.55 11.53 -4.22
C HIS A 48 12.51 10.69 -5.07
N ILE A 49 12.34 10.69 -6.39
CA ILE A 49 13.23 10.00 -7.35
C ILE A 49 14.06 10.98 -8.20
N ASP A 50 13.76 12.28 -8.17
CA ASP A 50 14.39 13.27 -9.06
C ASP A 50 15.87 13.50 -8.72
N GLU A 51 16.27 13.27 -7.46
CA GLU A 51 17.67 13.33 -7.01
C GLU A 51 18.49 12.09 -7.42
N LEU A 52 17.85 11.03 -7.92
CA LEU A 52 18.51 9.78 -8.28
C LEU A 52 18.95 9.80 -9.74
N ASP A 53 20.21 9.41 -9.98
CA ASP A 53 20.79 9.29 -11.33
C ASP A 53 20.85 7.85 -11.82
N ASP A 54 20.93 6.88 -10.92
CA ASP A 54 20.99 5.46 -11.26
C ASP A 54 19.58 4.89 -11.49
N PRO A 55 19.25 4.42 -12.72
CA PRO A 55 17.96 3.82 -13.01
C PRO A 55 17.61 2.63 -12.10
N GLU A 56 18.58 1.87 -11.60
CA GLU A 56 18.30 0.74 -10.70
C GLU A 56 17.77 1.22 -9.33
N HIS A 57 18.34 2.31 -8.80
CA HIS A 57 17.84 2.95 -7.59
C HIS A 57 16.47 3.61 -7.81
N VAL A 58 16.26 4.24 -8.97
CA VAL A 58 14.94 4.80 -9.32
C VAL A 58 13.89 3.68 -9.38
N ALA A 59 14.20 2.55 -10.02
CA ALA A 59 13.30 1.41 -10.13
C ALA A 59 12.91 0.84 -8.75
N CYS A 60 13.89 0.65 -7.86
CA CYS A 60 13.66 0.14 -6.50
C CYS A 60 12.81 1.11 -5.65
N ARG A 61 13.11 2.42 -5.70
CA ARG A 61 12.35 3.44 -4.99
C ARG A 61 10.92 3.56 -5.53
N LEU A 62 10.74 3.54 -6.84
CA LEU A 62 9.42 3.56 -7.48
C LEU A 62 8.57 2.36 -7.06
N PHE A 63 9.14 1.16 -7.03
CA PHE A 63 8.44 -0.03 -6.54
C PHE A 63 7.98 0.14 -5.09
N SER A 64 8.84 0.71 -4.24
CA SER A 64 8.53 0.95 -2.83
C SER A 64 7.44 2.02 -2.65
N LEU A 65 7.51 3.13 -3.39
CA LEU A 65 6.46 4.16 -3.41
C LEU A 65 5.12 3.61 -3.93
N GLN A 66 5.15 2.75 -4.95
CA GLN A 66 3.95 2.07 -5.47
C GLN A 66 3.27 1.20 -4.41
N LEU A 67 4.05 0.46 -3.61
CA LEU A 67 3.50 -0.34 -2.51
C LEU A 67 2.84 0.55 -1.46
N LEU A 68 3.48 1.66 -1.09
CA LEU A 68 2.89 2.60 -0.14
C LEU A 68 1.61 3.26 -0.68
N LEU A 69 1.59 3.64 -1.95
CA LEU A 69 0.41 4.19 -2.62
C LEU A 69 -0.75 3.19 -2.58
N ASN A 70 -0.55 1.95 -3.05
CA ASN A 70 -1.61 0.95 -3.05
C ASN A 70 -2.07 0.59 -1.64
N GLY A 71 -1.16 0.49 -0.68
CA GLY A 71 -1.50 0.25 0.72
C GLY A 71 -2.38 1.36 1.29
N ALA A 72 -2.00 2.63 1.05
CA ALA A 72 -2.77 3.78 1.51
C ALA A 72 -4.16 3.84 0.86
N LEU A 73 -4.27 3.52 -0.44
CA LEU A 73 -5.55 3.45 -1.14
C LEU A 73 -6.46 2.35 -0.59
N ARG A 74 -5.94 1.13 -0.41
CA ARG A 74 -6.73 0.01 0.16
C ARG A 74 -7.24 0.32 1.55
N VAL A 75 -6.40 0.90 2.41
CA VAL A 75 -6.79 1.33 3.77
C VAL A 75 -7.83 2.45 3.70
N ALA A 76 -7.63 3.46 2.86
CA ALA A 76 -8.54 4.59 2.79
C ALA A 76 -9.92 4.22 2.23
N TRP A 77 -9.97 3.36 1.20
CA TRP A 77 -11.20 2.92 0.56
C TRP A 77 -11.85 1.73 1.27
N ASN A 78 -11.14 1.08 2.18
CA ASN A 78 -11.55 -0.17 2.82
C ASN A 78 -11.89 -1.28 1.81
N GLU A 79 -11.12 -1.37 0.74
CA GLU A 79 -11.43 -2.26 -0.38
C GLU A 79 -10.16 -2.86 -0.99
N ASN A 80 -10.26 -4.10 -1.44
CA ASN A 80 -9.27 -4.70 -2.33
C ASN A 80 -9.73 -4.56 -3.79
N PHE A 81 -9.28 -3.50 -4.44
CA PHE A 81 -9.62 -3.26 -5.85
C PHE A 81 -8.92 -4.28 -6.78
N PRO A 82 -9.58 -4.77 -7.84
CA PRO A 82 -9.06 -5.84 -8.69
C PRO A 82 -7.79 -5.47 -9.47
N VAL A 83 -7.62 -4.19 -9.84
CA VAL A 83 -6.48 -3.71 -10.63
C VAL A 83 -5.73 -2.65 -9.83
N PRO A 84 -4.60 -2.99 -9.18
CA PRO A 84 -3.82 -2.01 -8.43
C PRO A 84 -3.08 -1.03 -9.34
N VAL A 85 -2.65 0.10 -8.77
CA VAL A 85 -1.77 1.03 -9.45
C VAL A 85 -0.40 0.38 -9.60
N LYS A 86 0.03 0.17 -10.85
CA LYS A 86 1.33 -0.40 -11.18
C LYS A 86 2.16 0.61 -11.97
N PHE A 87 3.28 1.01 -11.41
CA PHE A 87 4.34 1.70 -12.14
C PHE A 87 5.02 0.66 -13.02
N THR A 88 4.97 0.87 -14.33
CA THR A 88 5.42 -0.12 -15.32
C THR A 88 6.81 0.22 -15.83
N HIS A 89 7.06 1.50 -16.07
CA HIS A 89 8.30 2.01 -16.61
C HIS A 89 8.51 3.47 -16.19
N PHE A 90 9.72 3.96 -16.41
CA PHE A 90 10.05 5.38 -16.26
C PHE A 90 11.06 5.82 -17.31
N ALA A 91 11.04 7.10 -17.64
CA ALA A 91 11.95 7.74 -18.59
C ALA A 91 12.17 9.20 -18.19
N LEU A 92 13.19 9.85 -18.76
CA LEU A 92 13.36 11.30 -18.58
C LEU A 92 12.21 12.05 -19.24
N CYS A 93 11.71 13.11 -18.61
CA CYS A 93 10.62 13.93 -19.16
C CYS A 93 10.96 14.56 -20.53
N GLU A 94 12.24 14.83 -20.79
CA GLU A 94 12.71 15.35 -22.09
C GLU A 94 12.85 14.26 -23.17
N GLY A 95 12.42 13.04 -22.87
CA GLY A 95 12.57 11.86 -23.71
C GLY A 95 13.89 11.13 -23.46
N GLY A 96 13.96 9.86 -23.90
CA GLY A 96 15.17 9.06 -23.76
C GLY A 96 14.90 7.57 -23.68
N ARG A 97 15.88 6.84 -23.13
CA ARG A 97 15.75 5.41 -22.89
C ARG A 97 14.70 5.17 -21.80
N GLN A 98 13.81 4.23 -22.07
CA GLN A 98 12.82 3.75 -21.10
C GLN A 98 13.43 2.62 -20.25
N TYR A 99 13.14 2.66 -18.95
CA TYR A 99 13.57 1.68 -17.97
C TYR A 99 12.35 1.03 -17.32
N SER A 100 12.44 -0.26 -17.00
CA SER A 100 11.35 -0.97 -16.32
C SER A 100 11.40 -0.75 -14.82
N VAL A 101 10.25 -0.54 -14.19
CA VAL A 101 10.16 -0.56 -12.73
C VAL A 101 10.24 -2.01 -12.24
N HIS A 102 11.23 -2.29 -11.41
CA HIS A 102 11.45 -3.60 -10.82
C HIS A 102 12.25 -3.43 -9.52
N ALA A 103 12.21 -4.43 -8.65
CA ALA A 103 12.98 -4.40 -7.42
C ALA A 103 13.32 -5.82 -6.94
N SER A 104 14.55 -6.01 -6.48
CA SER A 104 14.98 -7.22 -5.78
C SER A 104 14.78 -7.09 -4.25
N ASN A 105 14.59 -5.86 -3.78
CA ASN A 105 14.43 -5.45 -2.39
C ASN A 105 13.43 -4.29 -2.29
N ILE A 106 12.89 -4.05 -1.10
CA ILE A 106 12.02 -2.90 -0.81
C ILE A 106 12.86 -1.88 -0.03
N GLU A 107 12.85 -0.62 -0.44
CA GLU A 107 13.41 0.48 0.35
C GLU A 107 12.52 0.73 1.55
N ASN A 108 13.05 0.49 2.75
CA ASN A 108 12.30 0.68 4.01
C ASN A 108 11.85 2.13 4.22
N ASN A 109 12.52 3.10 3.60
CA ASN A 109 12.15 4.51 3.59
C ASN A 109 12.40 5.10 2.19
N PRO A 110 11.40 5.06 1.28
CA PRO A 110 11.57 5.45 -0.12
C PRO A 110 11.38 6.96 -0.35
N PHE A 111 11.50 7.77 0.71
CA PHE A 111 11.29 9.21 0.66
C PHE A 111 12.63 9.93 0.69
N SER A 112 12.86 10.83 -0.27
CA SER A 112 14.02 11.74 -0.28
C SER A 112 14.08 12.56 1.01
N GLN A 113 15.31 12.86 1.44
CA GLN A 113 15.58 13.74 2.58
C GLN A 113 15.52 15.24 2.21
N ASN A 114 15.22 15.58 0.96
CA ASN A 114 15.10 16.95 0.51
C ASN A 114 13.89 17.65 1.17
N ALA A 115 14.19 18.55 2.10
CA ALA A 115 13.18 19.29 2.87
C ALA A 115 12.30 20.20 2.00
N ASP A 116 12.74 20.57 0.80
CA ASP A 116 11.95 21.42 -0.09
C ASP A 116 10.69 20.70 -0.60
N ILE A 117 10.70 19.36 -0.70
CA ILE A 117 9.53 18.56 -1.11
C ILE A 117 8.34 18.80 -0.17
N ASP A 118 8.63 18.83 1.14
CA ASP A 118 7.64 19.08 2.20
C ASP A 118 7.27 20.57 2.31
N ARG A 119 8.20 21.47 1.98
CA ARG A 119 8.02 22.92 2.18
C ARG A 119 6.99 23.53 1.23
N PHE A 120 6.83 22.97 0.04
CA PHE A 120 5.99 23.52 -1.01
C PHE A 120 4.66 22.77 -1.17
N GLU A 121 4.12 22.19 -0.09
CA GLU A 121 2.79 21.56 -0.12
C GLU A 121 1.73 22.56 -0.64
N HIS A 122 0.92 22.10 -1.60
CA HIS A 122 -0.07 22.96 -2.24
C HIS A 122 -1.22 23.28 -1.28
N SER A 123 -1.45 24.56 -1.00
CA SER A 123 -2.40 24.99 0.04
C SER A 123 -3.85 24.59 -0.23
N SER A 124 -4.25 24.44 -1.49
CA SER A 124 -5.62 24.02 -1.85
C SER A 124 -5.83 22.51 -1.83
N THR A 125 -4.75 21.72 -1.87
CA THR A 125 -4.79 20.26 -1.92
C THR A 125 -3.75 19.69 -0.94
N PRO A 126 -3.87 20.01 0.36
CA PRO A 126 -2.97 19.47 1.37
C PRO A 126 -3.21 17.97 1.53
N ALA A 127 -2.16 17.19 1.75
CA ALA A 127 -2.24 15.74 1.90
C ALA A 127 -3.22 15.33 3.01
N LYS A 128 -3.31 16.12 4.09
CA LYS A 128 -4.28 15.91 5.19
C LYS A 128 -5.75 15.91 4.76
N GLY A 129 -6.08 16.50 3.61
CA GLY A 129 -7.46 16.63 3.16
C GLY A 129 -8.09 15.33 2.64
N ARG A 130 -7.28 14.30 2.35
CA ARG A 130 -7.73 13.00 1.84
C ARG A 130 -7.02 11.89 2.60
N LEU A 131 -7.77 10.89 3.10
CA LEU A 131 -7.20 9.88 4.00
C LEU A 131 -6.03 9.11 3.36
N SER A 132 -6.14 8.72 2.09
CA SER A 132 -5.07 8.01 1.36
C SER A 132 -3.79 8.86 1.25
N SER A 133 -3.93 10.12 0.83
CA SER A 133 -2.83 11.09 0.79
C SER A 133 -2.23 11.35 2.15
N HIS A 134 -3.06 11.48 3.18
CA HIS A 134 -2.61 11.73 4.53
C HIS A 134 -1.79 10.56 5.08
N ILE A 135 -2.27 9.32 4.88
CA ILE A 135 -1.54 8.10 5.23
C ILE A 135 -0.18 8.07 4.53
N LEU A 136 -0.13 8.28 3.21
CA LEU A 136 1.12 8.27 2.46
C LEU A 136 2.10 9.33 3.00
N ASN A 137 1.59 10.54 3.27
CA ASN A 137 2.40 11.63 3.79
C ASN A 137 2.98 11.32 5.18
N LEU A 138 2.19 10.69 6.06
CA LEU A 138 2.65 10.28 7.39
C LEU A 138 3.70 9.17 7.33
N CYS A 139 3.66 8.29 6.33
CA CYS A 139 4.67 7.24 6.15
C CYS A 139 6.10 7.80 6.03
N LYS A 140 6.30 9.08 5.69
CA LYS A 140 7.63 9.72 5.71
C LYS A 140 8.28 9.69 7.09
N LYS A 141 7.46 9.92 8.13
CA LYS A 141 7.93 10.19 9.50
C LYS A 141 7.52 9.10 10.49
N ASP A 142 6.45 8.36 10.20
CA ASP A 142 5.93 7.32 11.06
C ASP A 142 6.24 5.92 10.51
N GLU A 143 7.20 5.23 11.14
CA GLU A 143 7.65 3.91 10.72
C GLU A 143 6.60 2.82 10.96
N VAL A 144 5.74 2.99 11.97
CA VAL A 144 4.66 2.04 12.28
C VAL A 144 3.64 2.05 11.16
N LEU A 145 3.19 3.24 10.76
CA LEU A 145 2.32 3.41 9.60
C LEU A 145 3.02 2.91 8.34
N ARG A 146 4.25 3.35 8.07
CA ARG A 146 4.99 2.94 6.87
C ARG A 146 5.11 1.42 6.74
N SER A 147 5.48 0.72 7.81
CA SER A 147 5.60 -0.74 7.82
C SER A 147 4.25 -1.43 7.58
N LEU A 148 3.17 -0.97 8.23
CA LEU A 148 1.85 -1.53 8.04
C LEU A 148 1.35 -1.31 6.60
N ILE A 149 1.50 -0.10 6.09
CA ILE A 149 1.04 0.28 4.75
C ILE A 149 1.82 -0.47 3.66
N PHE A 150 3.12 -0.74 3.85
CA PHE A 150 3.86 -1.65 2.96
C PHE A 150 3.23 -3.05 2.90
N GLN A 151 2.89 -3.62 4.05
CA GLN A 151 2.25 -4.95 4.09
C GLN A 151 0.90 -4.95 3.38
N VAL A 152 0.06 -3.93 3.59
CA VAL A 152 -1.22 -3.79 2.88
C VAL A 152 -1.00 -3.58 1.37
N GLY A 153 0.05 -2.85 0.99
CA GLY A 153 0.47 -2.66 -0.40
C GLY A 153 0.83 -3.97 -1.12
N LEU A 154 1.34 -4.95 -0.40
CA LEU A 154 1.78 -6.26 -0.91
C LEU A 154 0.63 -7.25 -1.17
N ILE A 155 -0.60 -6.94 -0.75
CA ILE A 155 -1.76 -7.78 -1.06
C ILE A 155 -1.90 -7.88 -2.59
N SER A 156 -1.83 -9.10 -3.12
CA SER A 156 -1.98 -9.37 -4.56
C SER A 156 -2.56 -10.75 -4.82
N LEU A 157 -3.53 -10.82 -5.73
CA LEU A 157 -4.28 -12.04 -6.06
C LEU A 157 -4.17 -12.40 -7.55
N ASN A 158 -3.17 -11.88 -8.28
CA ASN A 158 -3.10 -12.03 -9.74
C ASN A 158 -2.57 -13.40 -10.18
N SER A 159 -1.97 -14.18 -9.27
CA SER A 159 -1.48 -15.53 -9.53
C SER A 159 -1.56 -16.41 -8.28
N SER A 160 -1.53 -17.73 -8.46
CA SER A 160 -1.54 -18.67 -7.33
C SER A 160 -0.38 -18.44 -6.35
N LEU A 161 0.81 -18.09 -6.85
CA LEU A 161 1.96 -17.79 -6.00
C LEU A 161 1.75 -16.51 -5.19
N GLU A 162 1.21 -15.47 -5.82
CA GLU A 162 0.84 -14.23 -5.11
C GLU A 162 -0.25 -14.48 -4.08
N THR A 163 -1.23 -15.33 -4.36
CA THR A 163 -2.26 -15.72 -3.39
C THR A 163 -1.67 -16.44 -2.16
N ILE A 164 -0.67 -17.32 -2.36
CA ILE A 164 0.09 -17.95 -1.25
C ILE A 164 0.78 -16.89 -0.40
N MET A 165 1.49 -15.95 -1.02
CA MET A 165 2.17 -14.88 -0.31
C MET A 165 1.18 -13.94 0.40
N THR A 166 0.01 -13.70 -0.19
CA THR A 166 -1.02 -12.84 0.37
C THR A 166 -1.56 -13.41 1.67
N TRP A 167 -1.84 -14.70 1.79
CA TRP A 167 -2.25 -15.29 3.07
C TRP A 167 -1.26 -15.01 4.21
N GLY A 168 0.04 -15.22 3.96
CA GLY A 168 1.09 -14.90 4.92
C GLY A 168 1.17 -13.39 5.23
N THR A 169 0.89 -12.55 4.23
CA THR A 169 0.86 -11.08 4.40
C THR A 169 -0.34 -10.63 5.24
N LEU A 170 -1.53 -11.20 5.01
CA LEU A 170 -2.73 -10.92 5.81
C LEU A 170 -2.52 -11.23 7.28
N TYR A 171 -1.88 -12.37 7.59
CA TYR A 171 -1.57 -12.73 8.98
C TYR A 171 -0.59 -11.74 9.62
N LYS A 172 0.45 -11.30 8.90
CA LYS A 172 1.41 -10.29 9.37
C LYS A 172 0.75 -8.93 9.61
N ILE A 173 -0.22 -8.54 8.79
CA ILE A 173 -1.00 -7.32 8.98
C ILE A 173 -1.79 -7.43 10.30
N TYR A 174 -2.52 -8.53 10.49
CA TYR A 174 -3.23 -8.80 11.75
C TYR A 174 -2.31 -8.73 12.97
N ASP A 175 -1.17 -9.42 12.93
CA ASP A 175 -0.21 -9.45 14.04
C ASP A 175 0.35 -8.06 14.32
N SER A 176 0.67 -7.29 13.28
CA SER A 176 1.15 -5.91 13.40
C SER A 176 0.10 -5.02 14.07
N VAL A 177 -1.16 -5.06 13.59
CA VAL A 177 -2.26 -4.29 14.18
C VAL A 177 -2.49 -4.70 15.63
N ARG A 178 -2.51 -6.01 15.95
CA ARG A 178 -2.69 -6.52 17.31
C ARG A 178 -1.57 -6.06 18.24
N TYR A 179 -0.32 -6.17 17.80
CA TYR A 179 0.84 -5.75 18.57
C TYR A 179 0.80 -4.24 18.88
N HIS A 180 0.60 -3.41 17.85
CA HIS A 180 0.58 -1.96 18.01
C HIS A 180 -0.67 -1.48 18.76
N SER A 181 -1.81 -2.15 18.63
CA SER A 181 -3.00 -1.84 19.44
C SER A 181 -2.73 -2.07 20.92
N LYS A 182 -2.12 -3.21 21.27
CA LYS A 182 -1.71 -3.50 22.65
C LYS A 182 -0.70 -2.47 23.17
N LYS A 183 0.31 -2.14 22.37
CA LYS A 183 1.37 -1.18 22.73
C LYS A 183 0.81 0.22 23.02
N ASN A 184 -0.22 0.65 22.29
CA ASN A 184 -0.84 1.97 22.43
C ASN A 184 -2.14 1.95 23.25
N ALA A 185 -2.44 0.84 23.93
CA ALA A 185 -3.67 0.64 24.73
C ALA A 185 -4.97 0.89 23.96
N TYR A 186 -4.99 0.60 22.65
CA TYR A 186 -6.20 0.62 21.85
C TYR A 186 -7.03 -0.65 22.11
N ASP A 187 -8.35 -0.47 22.19
CA ASP A 187 -9.29 -1.58 22.34
C ASP A 187 -9.45 -2.33 21.01
N PHE A 188 -8.66 -3.39 20.85
CA PHE A 188 -8.66 -4.24 19.64
C PHE A 188 -10.04 -4.87 19.36
N SER A 189 -10.87 -5.09 20.39
CA SER A 189 -12.22 -5.64 20.20
C SER A 189 -13.17 -4.68 19.49
N LYS A 190 -12.87 -3.37 19.50
CA LYS A 190 -13.59 -2.36 18.72
C LYS A 190 -13.12 -2.27 17.27
N MET A 191 -11.98 -2.89 16.94
CA MET A 191 -11.43 -2.86 15.58
C MET A 191 -11.91 -4.04 14.74
N GLY A 192 -12.12 -5.22 15.32
CA GLY A 192 -12.65 -6.37 14.57
C GLY A 192 -13.44 -7.33 15.44
N ASP A 193 -14.36 -8.06 14.81
CA ASP A 193 -15.15 -9.11 15.47
C ASP A 193 -14.22 -10.25 15.93
N PRO A 194 -14.12 -10.52 17.24
CA PRO A 194 -13.28 -11.59 17.77
C PRO A 194 -13.57 -12.96 17.16
N ASN A 195 -14.84 -13.26 16.85
CA ASN A 195 -15.21 -14.55 16.25
C ASN A 195 -14.65 -14.69 14.84
N ARG A 196 -14.75 -13.62 14.04
CA ARG A 196 -14.19 -13.55 12.69
C ARG A 196 -12.68 -13.66 12.68
N ILE A 197 -12.01 -12.97 13.60
CA ILE A 197 -10.55 -13.04 13.76
C ILE A 197 -10.11 -14.44 14.18
N ASN A 198 -10.86 -15.09 15.08
CA ASN A 198 -10.60 -16.48 15.46
C ASN A 198 -10.75 -17.44 14.28
N GLN A 199 -11.78 -17.26 13.43
CA GLN A 199 -11.95 -18.06 12.21
C GLN A 199 -10.83 -17.83 11.18
N PHE A 200 -10.36 -16.59 11.03
CA PHE A 200 -9.24 -16.25 10.15
C PHE A 200 -7.94 -16.90 10.64
N THR A 201 -7.59 -16.68 11.91
CA THR A 201 -6.36 -17.24 12.48
C THR A 201 -6.40 -18.77 12.52
N ALA A 202 -7.56 -19.37 12.81
CA ALA A 202 -7.79 -20.81 12.68
C ALA A 202 -7.44 -21.36 11.29
N ALA A 203 -7.84 -20.66 10.21
CA ALA A 203 -7.49 -21.04 8.85
C ALA A 203 -5.98 -20.94 8.60
N CYS A 204 -5.37 -19.79 8.94
CA CYS A 204 -3.94 -19.55 8.74
C CYS A 204 -3.03 -20.55 9.46
N ASN A 205 -3.50 -21.09 10.59
CA ASN A 205 -2.74 -22.02 11.42
C ASN A 205 -3.00 -23.51 11.07
N SER A 206 -3.79 -23.81 10.04
CA SER A 206 -4.18 -25.18 9.68
C SER A 206 -3.84 -25.50 8.23
N SER A 207 -2.77 -26.26 8.03
CA SER A 207 -2.42 -26.83 6.72
C SER A 207 -3.47 -27.83 6.21
N LEU A 208 -4.31 -28.39 7.08
CA LEU A 208 -5.44 -29.23 6.67
C LEU A 208 -6.52 -28.41 5.95
N LEU A 209 -6.72 -27.15 6.36
CA LEU A 209 -7.75 -26.27 5.79
C LEU A 209 -7.24 -25.49 4.57
N LEU A 210 -6.06 -24.88 4.69
CA LEU A 210 -5.50 -24.01 3.66
C LEU A 210 -4.41 -24.69 2.80
N GLY A 211 -3.95 -25.89 3.14
CA GLY A 211 -2.91 -26.57 2.40
C GLY A 211 -1.64 -25.72 2.29
N VAL A 212 -1.20 -25.49 1.06
CA VAL A 212 -0.03 -24.64 0.74
C VAL A 212 -0.25 -23.15 1.05
N PHE A 213 -1.49 -22.72 1.28
CA PHE A 213 -1.84 -21.35 1.63
C PHE A 213 -1.76 -21.08 3.14
N ALA A 214 -1.59 -22.12 3.98
CA ALA A 214 -1.44 -21.93 5.42
C ALA A 214 -0.15 -21.18 5.75
N CYS A 215 -0.18 -20.37 6.81
CA CYS A 215 0.98 -19.59 7.27
C CYS A 215 1.97 -20.44 8.06
N HIS A 216 1.48 -21.53 8.65
CA HIS A 216 2.26 -22.49 9.41
C HIS A 216 2.08 -23.90 8.84
N GLY A 217 3.08 -24.75 9.05
CA GLY A 217 2.96 -26.18 8.79
C GLY A 217 2.02 -26.86 9.78
N ASP A 218 1.94 -28.19 9.72
CA ASP A 218 1.11 -28.95 10.65
C ASP A 218 1.63 -28.81 12.09
N MET A 219 0.83 -28.15 12.93
CA MET A 219 1.13 -27.89 14.34
C MET A 219 0.33 -28.81 15.27
N GLY A 220 -0.40 -29.80 14.74
CA GLY A 220 -1.25 -30.72 15.51
C GLY A 220 -2.48 -30.06 16.12
N TRP A 221 -2.85 -28.87 15.64
CA TRP A 221 -4.05 -28.16 16.08
C TRP A 221 -5.23 -28.79 15.36
N GLY A 222 -6.16 -29.38 16.13
CA GLY A 222 -7.34 -30.05 15.58
C GLY A 222 -8.16 -29.15 14.65
N GLN A 223 -9.05 -29.74 13.86
CA GLN A 223 -9.82 -28.99 12.88
C GLN A 223 -10.83 -28.04 13.56
N PRO A 224 -10.73 -26.72 13.34
CA PRO A 224 -11.70 -25.77 13.88
C PRO A 224 -13.05 -25.93 13.15
N ALA A 225 -14.15 -25.80 13.89
CA ALA A 225 -15.50 -26.02 13.37
C ALA A 225 -15.93 -24.96 12.33
N ALA A 226 -15.33 -23.78 12.36
CA ALA A 226 -15.53 -22.70 11.38
C ALA A 226 -14.20 -22.00 11.11
N ALA A 227 -13.89 -21.77 9.83
CA ALA A 227 -12.68 -21.11 9.39
C ALA A 227 -12.94 -20.32 8.11
N ILE A 228 -12.25 -19.19 7.94
CA ILE A 228 -12.32 -18.39 6.71
C ILE A 228 -11.31 -18.98 5.72
N THR A 229 -11.80 -19.70 4.72
CA THR A 229 -10.96 -20.29 3.66
C THR A 229 -11.00 -19.51 2.35
N ASP A 230 -11.95 -18.59 2.19
CA ASP A 230 -12.02 -17.70 1.04
C ASP A 230 -11.06 -16.51 1.24
N ILE A 231 -10.20 -16.29 0.23
CA ILE A 231 -9.17 -15.25 0.30
C ILE A 231 -9.75 -13.84 0.23
N ASN A 232 -10.86 -13.62 -0.49
CA ASN A 232 -11.48 -12.30 -0.57
C ASN A 232 -12.11 -11.94 0.77
N GLU A 233 -12.78 -12.90 1.41
CA GLU A 233 -13.33 -12.77 2.75
C GLU A 233 -12.24 -12.46 3.79
N ALA A 234 -11.10 -13.17 3.74
CA ALA A 234 -9.96 -12.89 4.61
C ALA A 234 -9.36 -11.51 4.34
N THR A 235 -9.21 -11.13 3.07
CA THR A 235 -8.66 -9.84 2.67
C THR A 235 -9.53 -8.69 3.17
N SER A 236 -10.85 -8.76 2.96
CA SER A 236 -11.79 -7.73 3.42
C SER A 236 -11.78 -7.57 4.94
N LEU A 237 -11.74 -8.67 5.70
CA LEU A 237 -11.64 -8.62 7.17
C LEU A 237 -10.37 -7.88 7.63
N ILE A 238 -9.24 -8.16 6.98
CA ILE A 238 -7.94 -7.66 7.40
C ILE A 238 -7.69 -6.21 6.94
N ILE A 239 -8.21 -5.83 5.78
CA ILE A 239 -8.20 -4.42 5.34
C ILE A 239 -9.06 -3.57 6.27
N ASP A 240 -10.26 -4.04 6.65
CA ASP A 240 -11.12 -3.34 7.62
C ASP A 240 -10.44 -3.16 8.98
N LEU A 241 -9.77 -4.22 9.45
CA LEU A 241 -8.97 -4.17 10.67
C LEU A 241 -7.84 -3.13 10.57
N ALA A 242 -7.10 -3.12 9.45
CA ALA A 242 -6.03 -2.16 9.20
C ALA A 242 -6.54 -0.72 9.08
N GLN A 243 -7.69 -0.50 8.43
CA GLN A 243 -8.33 0.82 8.34
C GLN A 243 -8.67 1.37 9.71
N LYS A 244 -9.40 0.61 10.53
CA LYS A 244 -9.80 1.05 11.86
C LYS A 244 -8.60 1.35 12.75
N PHE A 245 -7.54 0.55 12.65
CA PHE A 245 -6.29 0.83 13.33
C PHE A 245 -5.64 2.14 12.84
N CYS A 246 -5.48 2.32 11.52
CA CYS A 246 -4.86 3.53 10.96
C CYS A 246 -5.63 4.79 11.39
N VAL A 247 -6.96 4.79 11.32
CA VAL A 247 -7.78 5.93 11.75
C VAL A 247 -7.59 6.22 13.25
N ALA A 248 -7.66 5.19 14.10
CA ALA A 248 -7.45 5.37 15.55
C ALA A 248 -6.03 5.86 15.87
N TYR A 249 -5.03 5.30 15.19
CA TYR A 249 -3.63 5.62 15.40
C TYR A 249 -3.29 7.04 14.94
N ILE A 250 -3.76 7.45 13.76
CA ILE A 250 -3.58 8.82 13.24
C ILE A 250 -4.22 9.84 14.19
N ASN A 251 -5.47 9.62 14.60
CA ASN A 251 -6.15 10.56 15.52
C ASN A 251 -5.47 10.69 16.88
N ALA A 252 -4.76 9.67 17.34
CA ALA A 252 -4.07 9.68 18.62
C ALA A 252 -2.65 10.25 18.55
N GLN A 253 -1.90 9.94 17.48
CA GLN A 253 -0.47 10.26 17.35
C GLN A 253 -0.19 11.47 16.43
N HIS A 254 -1.12 11.79 15.53
CA HIS A 254 -0.99 12.81 14.49
C HIS A 254 -2.25 13.70 14.39
N PRO A 255 -2.69 14.35 15.49
CA PRO A 255 -3.90 15.17 15.50
C PRO A 255 -3.83 16.42 14.59
#